data_AF-A0A166N615-F1
#
_entry.id   AF-A0A166N615-F1
#
_cell.length_a   1.000
_cell.length_b   1.000
_cell.length_c   1.000
_cell.angle_alpha   90.00
_cell.angle_beta   90.00
_cell.angle_gamma   90.00
#
_symmetry.space_group_name_H-M   'P 1'
#
loop_
_entity.id
_entity.type
_entity.pdbx_description
1 polymer ?
#
loop_
_entity_poly.entity_id
_entity_poly.type
_entity_poly.pdbx_seq_one_letter_code
_entity_poly.pdbx_strand_id
1 'polypeptide(L)'
;MQVWAVTYNPDTFTDQIYQNGLVLVDPESQARIKKFYRRDDACLILILKHLINLSTLPQRTPSLDPPLAFNVSHDNALVAMVAGPGEHDPPAYKLGVDVMKVELPKRESFPAFVRIFSDQLTPRETQAVLSVPQAAGVQLFFWIWTMKEAYTKALGLGLGFDFSRIEYDVARETLTVDGETPLGWQFIKFELGNERNGEQEAYQGVAARYTGGNVTDISAQDSKCGNWLVHYDAAAFVTRAIQELA
;
A
#
# COMPACT_ATOMS: atom_id res chain seq x y z
N MET A 1 -13.15 6.04 3.31
CA MET A 1 -11.82 5.47 3.60
C MET A 1 -10.79 6.58 3.49
N GLN A 2 -9.68 6.46 4.22
CA GLN A 2 -8.54 7.36 4.16
C GLN A 2 -7.26 6.53 4.07
N VAL A 3 -6.32 6.93 3.22
CA VAL A 3 -4.99 6.35 3.09
C VAL A 3 -3.99 7.23 3.81
N TRP A 4 -3.15 6.63 4.64
CA TRP A 4 -2.03 7.26 5.31
C TRP A 4 -0.76 6.63 4.75
N ALA A 5 0.12 7.46 4.23
CA ALA A 5 1.38 7.07 3.64
C ALA A 5 2.53 7.74 4.41
N VAL A 6 3.58 6.98 4.71
CA VAL A 6 4.78 7.47 5.39
C VAL A 6 6.00 7.06 4.60
N THR A 7 6.76 8.05 4.11
CA THR A 7 8.02 7.81 3.41
C THR A 7 9.19 7.94 4.37
N TYR A 8 10.10 6.98 4.30
CA TYR A 8 11.28 6.87 5.14
C TYR A 8 12.52 7.36 4.40
N ASN A 9 13.30 8.21 5.06
CA ASN A 9 14.63 8.60 4.62
C ASN A 9 15.61 8.37 5.79
N PRO A 10 16.67 7.54 5.61
CA PRO A 10 17.64 7.27 6.67
C PRO A 10 18.43 8.52 7.10
N ASP A 11 18.59 9.52 6.21
CA ASP A 11 19.34 10.73 6.50
C ASP A 11 18.61 11.63 7.51
N THR A 12 17.27 11.59 7.53
CA THR A 12 16.43 12.36 8.46
C THR A 12 16.00 11.54 9.67
N PHE A 13 15.90 10.21 9.54
CA PHE A 13 15.43 9.32 10.58
C PHE A 13 16.55 8.86 11.53
N THR A 14 16.91 9.75 12.47
CA THR A 14 18.03 9.55 13.39
C THR A 14 17.86 8.36 14.35
N ASP A 15 18.98 7.89 14.91
CA ASP A 15 18.98 6.89 15.99
C ASP A 15 18.16 7.31 17.20
N GLN A 16 18.17 8.60 17.54
CA GLN A 16 17.39 9.10 18.67
C GLN A 16 15.89 8.95 18.42
N ILE A 17 15.41 9.30 17.21
CA ILE A 17 14.00 9.12 16.82
C ILE A 17 13.64 7.63 16.85
N TYR A 18 14.51 6.76 16.31
CA TYR A 18 14.29 5.32 16.34
C TYR A 18 14.16 4.78 17.77
N GLN A 19 15.11 5.09 18.67
CA GLN A 19 15.10 4.57 20.04
C GLN A 19 13.91 5.12 20.84
N ASN A 20 13.61 6.42 20.72
CA ASN A 20 12.47 7.04 21.39
C ASN A 20 11.13 6.49 20.87
N GLY A 21 11.03 6.24 19.56
CA GLY A 21 9.85 5.61 18.99
C GLY A 21 9.72 4.16 19.43
N LEU A 22 10.83 3.42 19.54
CA LEU A 22 10.84 2.00 19.88
C LEU A 22 10.36 1.74 21.31
N VAL A 23 10.67 2.61 22.27
CA VAL A 23 10.22 2.42 23.66
C VAL A 23 8.70 2.56 23.84
N LEU A 24 8.01 3.19 22.88
CA LEU A 24 6.57 3.45 22.91
C LEU A 24 5.73 2.36 22.22
N VAL A 25 6.33 1.37 21.57
CA VAL A 25 5.61 0.20 21.05
C VAL A 25 5.63 -0.95 22.06
N ASP A 26 4.67 -1.87 21.95
CA ASP A 26 4.54 -2.98 22.89
C ASP A 26 5.79 -3.91 22.90
N PRO A 27 6.08 -4.61 24.02
CA PRO A 27 7.30 -5.41 24.14
C PRO A 27 7.47 -6.50 23.08
N GLU A 28 6.38 -7.08 22.57
CA GLU A 28 6.43 -8.09 21.51
C GLU A 28 6.88 -7.46 20.19
N SER A 29 6.28 -6.32 19.83
CA SER A 29 6.69 -5.52 18.67
C SER A 29 8.14 -5.07 18.80
N GLN A 30 8.59 -4.62 19.97
CA GLN A 30 10.00 -4.27 20.19
C GLN A 30 10.94 -5.45 19.92
N ALA A 31 10.61 -6.63 20.46
CA ALA A 31 11.42 -7.83 20.27
C ALA A 31 11.46 -8.27 18.80
N ARG A 32 10.36 -8.09 18.05
CA ARG A 32 10.31 -8.37 16.61
C ARG A 32 11.14 -7.37 15.81
N ILE A 33 10.99 -6.08 16.07
CA ILE A 33 11.72 -5.01 15.37
C ILE A 33 13.24 -5.20 15.55
N LYS A 34 13.70 -5.53 16.76
CA LYS A 34 15.11 -5.76 17.06
C LYS A 34 15.73 -6.99 16.36
N LYS A 35 14.93 -7.87 15.76
CA LYS A 35 15.41 -9.07 15.04
C LYS A 35 15.73 -8.82 13.57
N PHE A 36 15.30 -7.69 13.00
CA PHE A 36 15.62 -7.39 11.60
C PHE A 36 17.11 -7.17 11.42
N TYR A 37 17.68 -7.84 10.42
CA TYR A 37 19.09 -7.67 10.05
C TYR A 37 19.36 -6.30 9.43
N ARG A 38 18.43 -5.82 8.59
CA ARG A 38 18.51 -4.50 7.98
C ARG A 38 17.79 -3.47 8.84
N ARG A 39 18.45 -2.33 9.06
CA ARG A 39 17.88 -1.20 9.78
C ARG A 39 16.62 -0.67 9.12
N ASP A 40 16.61 -0.56 7.79
CA ASP A 40 15.46 -0.05 7.03
C ASP A 40 14.19 -0.84 7.33
N ASP A 41 14.27 -2.17 7.31
CA ASP A 41 13.14 -3.05 7.64
C ASP A 41 12.65 -2.81 9.08
N ALA A 42 13.58 -2.66 10.03
CA ALA A 42 13.24 -2.33 11.42
C ALA A 42 12.50 -0.99 11.53
N CYS A 43 12.97 0.03 10.84
CA CYS A 43 12.35 1.36 10.80
C CYS A 43 10.95 1.32 10.18
N LEU A 44 10.76 0.61 9.06
CA LEU A 44 9.45 0.49 8.40
C LEU A 44 8.42 -0.17 9.33
N ILE A 45 8.81 -1.23 10.03
CA ILE A 45 7.92 -1.89 10.99
C ILE A 45 7.63 -0.98 12.20
N LEU A 46 8.61 -0.22 12.67
CA LEU A 46 8.39 0.76 13.74
C LEU A 46 7.40 1.85 13.31
N ILE A 47 7.58 2.42 12.11
CA ILE A 47 6.68 3.42 11.51
C ILE A 47 5.27 2.86 11.39
N LEU A 48 5.14 1.64 10.87
CA LEU A 48 3.85 0.94 10.74
C LEU A 48 3.14 0.79 12.09
N LYS A 49 3.88 0.46 13.15
CA LYS A 49 3.30 0.34 14.51
C LYS A 49 2.79 1.67 15.03
N HIS A 50 3.53 2.76 14.82
CA HIS A 50 3.05 4.10 15.17
C HIS A 50 1.86 4.54 14.33
N LEU A 51 1.82 4.18 13.05
CA LEU A 51 0.70 4.42 12.14
C LEU A 51 -0.59 3.77 12.65
N ILE A 52 -0.50 2.51 13.08
CA ILE A 52 -1.62 1.79 13.68
C ILE A 52 -1.99 2.41 15.04
N ASN A 53 -1.02 2.68 15.91
CA ASN A 53 -1.30 3.24 17.24
C ASN A 53 -2.02 4.59 17.15
N LEU A 54 -1.56 5.50 16.29
CA LEU A 54 -2.18 6.81 16.12
C LEU A 54 -3.56 6.73 15.46
N SER A 55 -3.74 5.88 14.45
CA SER A 55 -5.06 5.73 13.79
C SER A 55 -6.09 5.06 14.67
N THR A 56 -5.65 4.24 15.64
CA THR A 56 -6.52 3.57 16.62
C THR A 56 -6.68 4.35 17.92
N LEU A 57 -6.02 5.51 18.10
CA LEU A 57 -6.22 6.36 19.28
C LEU A 57 -7.71 6.65 19.60
N PRO A 58 -8.59 6.92 18.62
CA PRO A 58 -10.02 7.10 18.87
C PRO A 58 -10.69 5.85 19.48
N GLN A 59 -10.18 4.64 19.23
CA GLN A 59 -10.72 3.38 19.78
C GLN A 59 -10.34 3.14 21.24
N ARG A 60 -9.45 3.94 21.84
CA ARG A 60 -9.22 3.90 23.29
C ARG A 60 -10.43 4.46 24.06
N THR A 61 -11.45 4.98 23.36
CA THR A 61 -12.79 5.21 23.88
C THR A 61 -13.66 3.95 23.65
N PRO A 62 -14.47 3.49 24.62
CA PRO A 62 -15.25 2.27 24.43
C PRO A 62 -16.31 2.46 23.34
N SER A 63 -16.44 1.48 22.44
CA SER A 63 -17.49 1.31 21.41
C SER A 63 -17.44 2.23 20.17
N LEU A 64 -16.47 2.01 19.26
CA LEU A 64 -16.71 2.39 17.86
C LEU A 64 -17.67 1.39 17.22
N ASP A 65 -18.83 1.86 16.77
CA ASP A 65 -19.79 1.12 15.96
C ASP A 65 -20.04 1.90 14.66
N PRO A 66 -19.60 1.40 13.49
CA PRO A 66 -18.83 0.16 13.29
C PRO A 66 -17.38 0.26 13.80
N PRO A 67 -16.68 -0.87 14.00
CA PRO A 67 -15.25 -0.86 14.36
C PRO A 67 -14.42 -0.18 13.26
N LEU A 68 -13.17 0.21 13.55
CA LEU A 68 -12.26 0.64 12.48
C LEU A 68 -11.69 -0.58 11.76
N ALA A 69 -11.84 -0.61 10.44
CA ALA A 69 -11.11 -1.50 9.56
C ALA A 69 -9.84 -0.82 9.07
N PHE A 70 -8.76 -1.60 8.91
CA PHE A 70 -7.56 -1.12 8.24
C PHE A 70 -6.84 -2.25 7.50
N ASN A 71 -6.08 -1.87 6.47
CA ASN A 71 -5.16 -2.74 5.76
C ASN A 71 -3.85 -1.98 5.49
N VAL A 72 -2.74 -2.70 5.39
CA VAL A 72 -1.40 -2.11 5.33
C VAL A 72 -0.61 -2.70 4.18
N SER A 73 0.25 -1.90 3.58
CA SER A 73 1.25 -2.34 2.61
C SER A 73 2.54 -1.56 2.82
N HIS A 74 3.67 -2.12 2.42
CA HIS A 74 4.92 -1.40 2.40
C HIS A 74 5.78 -1.93 1.26
N ASP A 75 6.56 -1.04 0.64
CA ASP A 75 7.60 -1.42 -0.29
C ASP A 75 8.74 -0.40 -0.21
N ASN A 76 9.98 -0.88 -0.29
CA ASN A 76 11.19 -0.08 -0.16
C ASN A 76 11.11 0.92 1.02
N ALA A 77 10.97 2.21 0.75
CA ALA A 77 10.97 3.26 1.76
C ALA A 77 9.56 3.79 2.09
N LEU A 78 8.51 3.16 1.60
CA LEU A 78 7.13 3.61 1.79
C LEU A 78 6.35 2.60 2.64
N VAL A 79 5.68 3.11 3.67
CA VAL A 79 4.63 2.38 4.41
C VAL A 79 3.30 3.06 4.12
N ALA A 80 2.28 2.29 3.73
CA ALA A 80 0.92 2.77 3.52
C ALA A 80 -0.08 1.98 4.37
N MET A 81 -1.12 2.66 4.82
CA MET A 81 -2.26 2.08 5.51
C MET A 81 -3.52 2.73 4.97
N VAL A 82 -4.51 1.92 4.61
CA VAL A 82 -5.87 2.39 4.40
C VAL A 82 -6.68 2.10 5.66
N ALA A 83 -7.50 3.05 6.09
CA ALA A 83 -8.40 2.91 7.21
C ALA A 83 -9.81 3.42 6.88
N GLY A 84 -10.83 2.86 7.53
CA GLY A 84 -12.21 3.29 7.38
C GLY A 84 -13.16 2.51 8.28
N PRO A 85 -14.47 2.83 8.23
CA PRO A 85 -15.50 2.07 8.92
C PRO A 85 -15.47 0.58 8.53
N GLY A 86 -15.48 -0.31 9.52
CA GLY A 86 -15.51 -1.76 9.39
C GLY A 86 -16.94 -2.27 9.21
N GLU A 87 -17.57 -1.86 8.12
CA GLU A 87 -18.98 -2.14 7.81
C GLU A 87 -19.21 -3.58 7.29
N HIS A 88 -18.15 -4.28 6.89
CA HIS A 88 -18.21 -5.62 6.30
C HIS A 88 -17.56 -6.68 7.19
N ASP A 89 -17.61 -7.95 6.78
CA ASP A 89 -17.14 -9.06 7.60
C ASP A 89 -15.62 -9.00 7.90
N PRO A 90 -15.19 -9.26 9.16
CA PRO A 90 -13.78 -9.39 9.52
C PRO A 90 -13.12 -10.64 8.89
N PRO A 91 -11.78 -10.71 8.83
CA PRO A 91 -10.81 -9.71 9.30
C PRO A 91 -10.43 -8.66 8.24
N ALA A 92 -10.84 -8.86 6.98
CA ALA A 92 -10.44 -7.98 5.88
C ALA A 92 -11.38 -6.77 5.68
N TYR A 93 -12.62 -6.85 6.18
CA TYR A 93 -13.61 -5.76 6.11
C TYR A 93 -13.80 -5.16 4.71
N LYS A 94 -13.48 -5.94 3.66
CA LYS A 94 -13.50 -5.50 2.27
C LYS A 94 -12.70 -4.21 2.01
N LEU A 95 -11.56 -4.06 2.69
CA LEU A 95 -10.67 -2.90 2.60
C LEU A 95 -9.22 -3.34 2.37
N GLY A 96 -8.55 -2.79 1.37
CA GLY A 96 -7.19 -3.19 0.98
C GLY A 96 -6.38 -2.03 0.42
N VAL A 97 -5.07 -2.04 0.64
CA VAL A 97 -4.13 -1.12 -0.01
C VAL A 97 -2.91 -1.87 -0.48
N ASP A 98 -2.38 -1.47 -1.62
CA ASP A 98 -1.06 -1.87 -2.06
C ASP A 98 -0.25 -0.69 -2.57
N VAL A 99 1.07 -0.75 -2.37
CA VAL A 99 2.03 0.25 -2.84
C VAL A 99 3.30 -0.43 -3.31
N MET A 100 3.88 0.05 -4.40
CA MET A 100 5.12 -0.47 -4.98
C MET A 100 6.00 0.67 -5.47
N LYS A 101 7.32 0.57 -5.24
CA LYS A 101 8.31 1.41 -5.91
C LYS A 101 8.35 1.05 -7.39
N VAL A 102 8.22 2.04 -8.26
CA VAL A 102 8.26 1.86 -9.72
C VAL A 102 9.70 1.76 -10.19
N GLU A 103 10.32 0.61 -9.93
CA GLU A 103 11.73 0.37 -10.25
C GLU A 103 11.96 -1.09 -10.65
N LEU A 104 12.76 -1.31 -11.69
CA LEU A 104 13.20 -2.65 -12.06
C LEU A 104 14.41 -3.07 -11.23
N PRO A 105 14.56 -4.37 -10.92
CA PRO A 105 15.79 -4.89 -10.36
C PRO A 105 17.00 -4.52 -11.23
N LYS A 106 18.08 -4.00 -10.63
CA LYS A 106 19.25 -3.41 -11.33
C LYS A 106 19.93 -4.32 -12.37
N ARG A 107 19.69 -5.63 -12.35
CA ARG A 107 20.35 -6.62 -13.21
C ARG A 107 19.38 -7.36 -14.12
N GLU A 108 18.17 -6.84 -14.30
CA GLU A 108 17.13 -7.52 -15.05
C GLU A 108 16.56 -6.65 -16.17
N SER A 109 16.39 -7.23 -17.37
CA SER A 109 15.71 -6.56 -18.46
C SER A 109 14.20 -6.60 -18.22
N PHE A 110 13.47 -5.58 -18.69
CA PHE A 110 12.03 -5.52 -18.50
C PHE A 110 11.28 -6.77 -19.02
N PRO A 111 11.59 -7.34 -20.20
CA PRO A 111 10.93 -8.58 -20.63
C PRO A 111 11.27 -9.80 -19.76
N ALA A 112 12.48 -9.88 -19.21
CA ALA A 112 12.86 -10.95 -18.28
C ALA A 112 12.09 -10.83 -16.96
N PHE A 113 11.98 -9.61 -16.44
CA PHE A 113 11.16 -9.30 -15.28
C PHE A 113 9.70 -9.69 -15.49
N VAL A 114 9.06 -9.27 -16.59
CA VAL A 114 7.67 -9.65 -16.90
C VAL A 114 7.49 -11.17 -16.98
N ARG A 115 8.46 -11.90 -17.52
CA ARG A 115 8.43 -13.36 -17.59
C ARG A 115 8.46 -14.03 -16.21
N ILE A 116 9.11 -13.44 -15.20
CA ILE A 116 9.07 -13.97 -13.82
C ILE A 116 7.64 -13.95 -13.26
N PHE A 117 6.84 -12.95 -13.67
CA PHE A 117 5.47 -12.76 -13.20
C PHE A 117 4.42 -13.26 -14.20
N SER A 118 4.79 -14.08 -15.19
CA SER A 118 3.87 -14.50 -16.26
C SER A 118 2.62 -15.19 -15.74
N ASP A 119 2.74 -15.97 -14.65
CA ASP A 119 1.62 -16.72 -14.08
C ASP A 119 0.65 -15.82 -13.29
N GLN A 120 1.07 -14.58 -12.99
CA GLN A 120 0.25 -13.58 -12.29
C GLN A 120 -0.37 -12.54 -13.22
N LEU A 121 -0.06 -12.60 -14.51
CA LEU A 121 -0.60 -11.70 -15.53
C LEU A 121 -1.50 -12.47 -16.48
N THR A 122 -2.56 -11.83 -16.97
CA THR A 122 -3.31 -12.41 -18.10
C THR A 122 -2.51 -12.28 -19.39
N PRO A 123 -2.84 -13.06 -20.44
CA PRO A 123 -2.22 -12.88 -21.75
C PRO A 123 -2.38 -11.46 -22.31
N ARG A 124 -3.52 -10.81 -22.05
CA ARG A 124 -3.79 -9.43 -22.49
C ARG A 124 -2.94 -8.42 -21.73
N GLU A 125 -2.79 -8.58 -20.42
CA GLU A 125 -1.91 -7.74 -19.60
C GLU A 125 -0.46 -7.88 -20.01
N THR A 126 0.01 -9.11 -20.18
CA THR A 126 1.38 -9.41 -20.65
C THR A 126 1.64 -8.76 -22.01
N GLN A 127 0.68 -8.87 -22.94
CA GLN A 127 0.78 -8.20 -24.23
C GLN A 127 0.81 -6.68 -24.07
N ALA A 128 -0.06 -6.10 -23.25
CA ALA A 128 -0.16 -4.66 -23.06
C ALA A 128 1.15 -4.06 -22.50
N VAL A 129 1.74 -4.68 -21.48
CA VAL A 129 2.98 -4.18 -20.87
C VAL A 129 4.18 -4.29 -21.82
N LEU A 130 4.25 -5.34 -22.65
CA LEU A 130 5.36 -5.57 -23.58
C LEU A 130 5.23 -4.83 -24.92
N SER A 131 4.04 -4.31 -25.24
CA SER A 131 3.75 -3.64 -26.53
C SER A 131 4.04 -2.13 -26.51
N VAL A 132 4.50 -1.58 -25.38
CA VAL A 132 4.80 -0.17 -25.21
C VAL A 132 6.29 0.05 -24.90
N PRO A 133 6.82 1.28 -25.03
CA PRO A 133 8.19 1.57 -24.59
C PRO A 133 8.43 1.17 -23.14
N GLN A 134 9.63 0.66 -22.83
CA GLN A 134 9.95 0.09 -21.52
C GLN A 134 9.52 0.97 -20.34
N ALA A 135 9.79 2.27 -20.37
CA ALA A 135 9.40 3.16 -19.28
C ALA A 135 7.88 3.16 -19.01
N ALA A 136 7.07 3.18 -20.07
CA ALA A 136 5.61 3.07 -19.95
C ALA A 136 5.18 1.66 -19.53
N GLY A 137 5.85 0.62 -20.05
CA GLY A 137 5.56 -0.77 -19.71
C GLY A 137 5.78 -1.06 -18.22
N VAL A 138 6.84 -0.52 -17.64
CA VAL A 138 7.13 -0.63 -16.19
C VAL A 138 6.01 0.03 -15.38
N GLN A 139 5.60 1.25 -15.74
CA GLN A 139 4.49 1.95 -15.09
C GLN A 139 3.17 1.18 -15.20
N LEU A 140 2.87 0.59 -16.37
CA LEU A 140 1.68 -0.24 -16.56
C LEU A 140 1.72 -1.52 -15.71
N PHE A 141 2.89 -2.18 -15.64
CA PHE A 141 3.05 -3.38 -14.84
C PHE A 141 2.73 -3.11 -13.36
N PHE A 142 3.29 -2.04 -12.78
CA PHE A 142 3.06 -1.74 -11.37
C PHE A 142 1.63 -1.30 -11.08
N TRP A 143 0.94 -0.66 -12.04
CA TRP A 143 -0.50 -0.43 -11.93
C TRP A 143 -1.32 -1.72 -11.90
N ILE A 144 -0.99 -2.67 -12.76
CA ILE A 144 -1.63 -4.00 -12.78
C ILE A 144 -1.38 -4.72 -11.46
N TRP A 145 -0.13 -4.74 -11.01
CA TRP A 145 0.27 -5.41 -9.78
C TRP A 145 -0.47 -4.84 -8.56
N THR A 146 -0.34 -3.53 -8.34
CA THR A 146 -0.93 -2.86 -7.16
C THR A 146 -2.45 -2.95 -7.16
N MET A 147 -3.11 -2.91 -8.32
CA MET A 147 -4.56 -3.13 -8.43
C MET A 147 -4.96 -4.53 -7.95
N LYS A 148 -4.28 -5.58 -8.42
CA LYS A 148 -4.56 -6.97 -8.04
C LYS A 148 -4.28 -7.24 -6.58
N GLU A 149 -3.15 -6.77 -6.07
CA GLU A 149 -2.78 -6.89 -4.65
C GLU A 149 -3.77 -6.16 -3.74
N ALA A 150 -4.12 -4.91 -4.06
CA ALA A 150 -5.08 -4.14 -3.25
C ALA A 150 -6.46 -4.84 -3.21
N TYR A 151 -6.92 -5.35 -4.34
CA TYR A 151 -8.18 -6.09 -4.44
C TYR A 151 -8.15 -7.39 -3.61
N THR A 152 -7.11 -8.21 -3.77
CA THR A 152 -7.00 -9.50 -3.07
C THR A 152 -6.77 -9.34 -1.57
N LYS A 153 -6.04 -8.30 -1.15
CA LYS A 153 -5.95 -7.87 0.26
C LYS A 153 -7.31 -7.49 0.83
N ALA A 154 -8.11 -6.72 0.07
CA ALA A 154 -9.47 -6.37 0.49
C ALA A 154 -10.39 -7.60 0.59
N LEU A 155 -10.19 -8.61 -0.25
CA LEU A 155 -10.94 -9.86 -0.15
C LEU A 155 -10.54 -10.73 1.06
N GLY A 156 -9.35 -10.52 1.64
CA GLY A 156 -8.83 -11.32 2.75
C GLY A 156 -8.33 -12.70 2.34
N LEU A 157 -8.04 -12.91 1.06
CA LEU A 157 -7.69 -14.22 0.50
C LEU A 157 -6.18 -14.53 0.55
N GLY A 158 -5.36 -13.54 0.93
CA GLY A 158 -3.91 -13.69 1.08
C GLY A 158 -3.22 -14.16 -0.21
N LEU A 159 -2.07 -14.82 -0.06
CA LEU A 159 -1.25 -15.34 -1.17
C LEU A 159 -1.91 -16.49 -1.97
N GLY A 160 -3.12 -16.91 -1.61
CA GLY A 160 -3.82 -18.03 -2.25
C GLY A 160 -4.70 -17.64 -3.43
N PHE A 161 -4.88 -16.35 -3.71
CA PHE A 161 -5.69 -15.91 -4.85
C PHE A 161 -4.87 -15.96 -6.14
N ASP A 162 -5.41 -16.62 -7.15
CA ASP A 162 -4.80 -16.70 -8.48
C ASP A 162 -4.99 -15.37 -9.23
N PHE A 163 -3.91 -14.62 -9.42
CA PHE A 163 -3.94 -13.31 -10.07
C PHE A 163 -4.28 -13.40 -11.56
N SER A 164 -4.09 -14.56 -12.19
CA SER A 164 -4.47 -14.78 -13.59
C SER A 164 -5.98 -14.68 -13.83
N ARG A 165 -6.79 -14.80 -12.77
CA ARG A 165 -8.25 -14.61 -12.80
C ARG A 165 -8.66 -13.14 -12.84
N ILE A 166 -7.80 -12.24 -12.40
CA ILE A 166 -8.05 -10.80 -12.40
C ILE A 166 -7.42 -10.21 -13.66
N GLU A 167 -8.17 -9.43 -14.41
CA GLU A 167 -7.65 -8.65 -15.53
C GLU A 167 -7.94 -7.17 -15.31
N TYR A 168 -6.89 -6.35 -15.27
CA TYR A 168 -7.01 -4.90 -15.20
C TYR A 168 -6.53 -4.26 -16.51
N ASP A 169 -7.46 -3.64 -17.24
CA ASP A 169 -7.15 -2.78 -18.38
C ASP A 169 -6.93 -1.34 -17.89
N VAL A 170 -5.66 -0.98 -17.73
CA VAL A 170 -5.24 0.35 -17.26
C VAL A 170 -5.74 1.47 -18.17
N ALA A 171 -5.81 1.24 -19.49
CA ALA A 171 -6.20 2.29 -20.44
C ALA A 171 -7.70 2.57 -20.41
N ARG A 172 -8.51 1.54 -20.14
CA ARG A 172 -9.97 1.66 -20.03
C ARG A 172 -10.47 1.89 -18.60
N GLU A 173 -9.58 1.75 -17.62
CA GLU A 173 -9.93 1.76 -16.20
C GLU A 173 -11.04 0.73 -15.89
N THR A 174 -10.84 -0.51 -16.37
CA THR A 174 -11.78 -1.63 -16.16
C THR A 174 -11.10 -2.82 -15.51
N LEU A 175 -11.72 -3.36 -14.46
CA LEU A 175 -11.30 -4.57 -13.78
C LEU A 175 -12.32 -5.68 -14.04
N THR A 176 -11.83 -6.88 -14.34
CA THR A 176 -12.67 -8.09 -14.41
C THR A 176 -12.07 -9.21 -13.57
N VAL A 177 -12.94 -10.09 -13.07
CA VAL A 177 -12.59 -11.33 -12.36
C VAL A 177 -13.33 -12.46 -13.05
N ASP A 178 -12.59 -13.42 -13.59
CA ASP A 178 -13.14 -14.50 -14.43
C ASP A 178 -14.00 -13.97 -15.61
N GLY A 179 -13.64 -12.80 -16.15
CA GLY A 179 -14.33 -12.13 -17.25
C GLY A 179 -15.53 -11.25 -16.85
N GLU A 180 -15.90 -11.23 -15.56
CA GLU A 180 -17.02 -10.44 -15.05
C GLU A 180 -16.54 -9.21 -14.27
N THR A 181 -17.24 -8.08 -14.37
CA THR A 181 -16.92 -6.88 -13.60
C THR A 181 -17.31 -7.07 -12.13
N PRO A 182 -16.39 -6.89 -11.15
CA PRO A 182 -16.70 -7.05 -9.73
C PRO A 182 -17.51 -5.84 -9.23
N LEU A 183 -18.84 -5.90 -9.32
CA LEU A 183 -19.73 -4.80 -8.95
C LEU A 183 -19.61 -4.40 -7.48
N GLY A 184 -19.81 -3.11 -7.20
CA GLY A 184 -19.82 -2.53 -5.85
C GLY A 184 -18.44 -2.23 -5.29
N TRP A 185 -17.40 -2.30 -6.11
CA TRP A 185 -16.03 -1.98 -5.73
C TRP A 185 -15.61 -0.58 -6.14
N GLN A 186 -14.86 0.07 -5.26
CA GLN A 186 -14.17 1.32 -5.51
C GLN A 186 -12.67 1.11 -5.41
N PHE A 187 -11.94 1.60 -6.40
CA PHE A 187 -10.49 1.63 -6.45
C PHE A 187 -10.01 3.06 -6.66
N ILE A 188 -9.07 3.50 -5.83
CA ILE A 188 -8.43 4.82 -5.96
C ILE A 188 -6.94 4.63 -6.16
N LYS A 189 -6.46 5.03 -7.33
CA LYS A 189 -5.04 5.07 -7.70
C LYS A 189 -4.41 6.36 -7.19
N PHE A 190 -3.18 6.26 -6.69
CA PHE A 190 -2.37 7.39 -6.28
C PHE A 190 -0.89 7.14 -6.55
N GLU A 191 -0.16 8.23 -6.71
CA GLU A 191 1.30 8.22 -6.86
C GLU A 191 1.93 9.03 -5.73
N LEU A 192 3.12 8.62 -5.31
CA LEU A 192 3.92 9.33 -4.32
C LEU A 192 5.38 9.40 -4.77
N GLY A 193 6.01 10.54 -4.48
CA GLY A 193 7.44 10.72 -4.63
C GLY A 193 8.15 10.62 -3.28
N ASN A 194 9.39 10.14 -3.30
CA ASN A 194 10.30 10.22 -2.17
C ASN A 194 11.70 10.60 -2.66
N GLU A 195 12.48 11.26 -1.82
CA GLU A 195 13.90 11.47 -2.08
C GLU A 195 14.69 10.70 -1.02
N ARG A 196 15.54 9.78 -1.47
CA ARG A 196 16.31 8.92 -0.58
C ARG A 196 17.73 8.75 -1.10
N ASN A 197 18.74 9.03 -0.27
CA ASN A 197 20.15 8.98 -0.65
C ASN A 197 20.49 9.82 -1.91
N GLY A 198 19.78 10.94 -2.12
CA GLY A 198 19.93 11.79 -3.30
C GLY A 198 19.32 11.24 -4.59
N GLU A 199 18.60 10.11 -4.54
CA GLU A 199 17.84 9.55 -5.66
C GLU A 199 16.35 9.85 -5.49
N GLN A 200 15.67 10.18 -6.59
CA GLN A 200 14.21 10.31 -6.62
C GLN A 200 13.59 8.93 -6.81
N GLU A 201 12.72 8.54 -5.89
CA GLU A 201 11.93 7.32 -5.93
C GLU A 201 10.48 7.67 -6.28
N ALA A 202 9.88 6.93 -7.20
CA ALA A 202 8.46 7.02 -7.54
C ALA A 202 7.73 5.77 -7.06
N TYR A 203 6.55 5.97 -6.48
CA TYR A 203 5.69 4.90 -5.98
C TYR A 203 4.31 5.00 -6.61
N GLN A 204 3.73 3.85 -6.92
CA GLN A 204 2.32 3.70 -7.30
C GLN A 204 1.59 2.96 -6.19
N GLY A 205 0.35 3.36 -5.93
CA GLY A 205 -0.50 2.69 -4.97
C GLY A 205 -1.96 2.65 -5.37
N VAL A 206 -2.64 1.62 -4.90
CA VAL A 206 -4.09 1.44 -5.09
C VAL A 206 -4.72 1.16 -3.74
N ALA A 207 -5.78 1.89 -3.42
CA ALA A 207 -6.68 1.58 -2.31
C ALA A 207 -7.98 1.00 -2.86
N ALA A 208 -8.39 -0.15 -2.33
CA ALA A 208 -9.60 -0.87 -2.72
C ALA A 208 -10.58 -0.92 -1.54
N ARG A 209 -11.86 -0.67 -1.82
CA ARG A 209 -12.95 -0.83 -0.84
C ARG A 209 -14.22 -1.32 -1.52
N TYR A 210 -14.95 -2.23 -0.87
CA TYR A 210 -16.32 -2.54 -1.26
C TYR A 210 -17.30 -1.51 -0.67
N THR A 211 -18.06 -0.86 -1.54
CA THR A 211 -19.09 0.14 -1.19
C THR A 211 -20.51 -0.37 -1.43
N GLY A 212 -20.66 -1.56 -2.03
CA GLY A 212 -21.94 -2.06 -2.51
C GLY A 212 -22.43 -1.35 -3.78
N GLY A 213 -23.58 -1.77 -4.30
CA GLY A 213 -24.18 -1.24 -5.52
C GLY A 213 -23.79 -1.99 -6.79
N ASN A 214 -24.16 -1.42 -7.95
CA ASN A 214 -24.13 -2.09 -9.25
C ASN A 214 -23.06 -1.52 -10.20
N VAL A 215 -22.07 -0.79 -9.68
CA VAL A 215 -21.02 -0.14 -10.47
C VAL A 215 -19.66 -0.45 -9.85
N THR A 216 -18.64 -0.58 -10.68
CA THR A 216 -17.23 -0.53 -10.26
C THR A 216 -16.67 0.83 -10.60
N ASP A 217 -16.09 1.51 -9.62
CA ASP A 217 -15.49 2.82 -9.78
C ASP A 217 -13.97 2.69 -9.68
N ILE A 218 -13.25 3.05 -10.74
CA ILE A 218 -11.79 3.14 -10.74
C ILE A 218 -11.43 4.57 -11.08
N SER A 219 -10.81 5.26 -10.14
CA SER A 219 -10.41 6.65 -10.28
C SER A 219 -8.94 6.84 -9.97
N ALA A 220 -8.31 7.79 -10.65
CA ALA A 220 -7.01 8.32 -10.25
C ALA A 220 -7.25 9.62 -9.50
N GLN A 221 -6.69 9.73 -8.29
CA GLN A 221 -6.70 10.98 -7.55
C GLN A 221 -5.27 11.43 -7.32
N ASP A 222 -4.99 12.69 -7.66
CA ASP A 222 -3.72 13.32 -7.31
C ASP A 222 -3.63 13.37 -5.78
N SER A 223 -2.45 13.04 -5.26
CA SER A 223 -2.04 13.22 -3.86
C SER A 223 -2.36 14.60 -3.27
N LYS A 224 -2.55 15.62 -4.12
CA LYS A 224 -2.89 17.00 -3.75
C LYS A 224 -4.39 17.28 -3.63
N CYS A 225 -5.25 16.35 -4.05
CA CYS A 225 -6.70 16.55 -4.08
C CYS A 225 -7.42 15.78 -2.97
N GLY A 226 -7.90 16.52 -1.96
CA GLY A 226 -8.81 16.03 -0.92
C GLY A 226 -8.12 15.44 0.31
N ASN A 227 -8.86 15.30 1.41
CA ASN A 227 -8.35 14.80 2.70
C ASN A 227 -8.22 13.27 2.76
N TRP A 228 -8.29 12.58 1.63
CA TRP A 228 -8.38 11.12 1.57
C TRP A 228 -6.99 10.45 1.58
N LEU A 229 -5.96 11.07 1.00
CA LEU A 229 -4.56 10.61 1.06
C LEU A 229 -3.77 11.58 1.93
N VAL A 230 -3.18 11.08 3.01
CA VAL A 230 -2.35 11.84 3.93
C VAL A 230 -0.93 11.30 3.86
N HIS A 231 0.03 12.14 3.49
CA HIS A 231 1.42 11.76 3.34
C HIS A 231 2.29 12.44 4.41
N TYR A 232 3.17 11.66 5.05
CA TYR A 232 4.11 12.13 6.05
C TYR A 232 5.55 11.71 5.74
N ASP A 233 6.51 12.54 6.12
CA ASP A 233 7.90 12.11 6.33
C ASP A 233 7.98 11.30 7.64
N ALA A 234 8.75 10.21 7.64
CA ALA A 234 8.86 9.31 8.78
C ALA A 234 9.44 9.99 10.04
N ALA A 235 10.42 10.87 9.88
CA ALA A 235 11.06 11.53 11.03
C ALA A 235 10.08 12.47 11.72
N ALA A 236 9.36 13.27 10.93
CA ALA A 236 8.29 14.14 11.42
C ALA A 236 7.14 13.33 12.04
N PHE A 237 6.73 12.25 11.37
CA PHE A 237 5.63 11.39 11.82
C PHE A 237 5.91 10.72 13.17
N VAL A 238 7.06 10.06 13.31
CA VAL A 238 7.42 9.36 14.55
C VAL A 238 7.70 10.37 15.68
N THR A 239 8.29 11.53 15.38
CA THR A 239 8.46 12.60 16.38
C THR A 239 7.12 13.07 16.92
N ARG A 240 6.12 13.27 16.05
CA ARG A 240 4.75 13.58 16.46
C ARG A 240 4.13 12.46 17.28
N ALA A 241 4.28 11.21 16.85
CA ALA A 241 3.78 10.05 17.59
C ALA A 241 4.38 9.98 19.01
N ILE A 242 5.67 10.28 19.15
CA ILE A 242 6.33 10.35 20.47
C ILE A 242 5.69 11.42 21.35
N GLN A 243 5.36 12.58 20.81
CA GLN A 243 4.73 13.66 21.57
C GLN A 243 3.28 13.36 21.97
N GLU A 244 2.54 12.63 21.14
CA GLU A 244 1.13 12.30 21.39
C GLU A 244 0.94 11.04 22.27
N LEU A 245 1.95 10.15 22.32
CA LEU A 245 1.86 8.87 23.03
C LEU A 245 2.68 8.79 24.32
N ALA A 246 3.61 9.73 24.56
CA ALA A 246 4.37 9.84 25.81
C ALA A 246 3.53 10.51 26.92
#